data_AF-A0A9E2K422-F1
#
_entry.id   AF-A0A9E2K422-F1
#
_cell.length_a   1.000
_cell.length_b   1.000
_cell.length_c   1.000
_cell.angle_alpha   90.00
_cell.angle_beta   90.00
_cell.angle_gamma   90.00
#
_symmetry.space_group_name_H-M   'P 1'
#
loop_
_entity.id
_entity.type
_entity.pdbx_description
1 polymer ?
#
loop_
_entity_poly.entity_id
_entity_poly.type
_entity_poly.pdbx_seq_one_letter_code
_entity_poly.pdbx_strand_id
1 'polypeptide(L)' 'QIALDRTSTEHAPWYVVPCDKKWYSRLAITELLIEALKAMKLTWPAPDFDVEAEKRKLADA' A
#
# COMPACT_ATOMS: atom_id res chain seq x y z
N GLN A 1 -23.67 -11.42 13.53
CA GLN A 1 -22.20 -11.46 13.68
C GLN A 1 -21.77 -10.16 14.36
N ILE A 2 -21.88 -10.07 15.70
CA ILE A 2 -22.00 -8.77 16.41
C ILE A 2 -20.89 -7.75 16.11
N ALA A 3 -19.63 -8.19 16.03
CA ALA A 3 -18.52 -7.28 15.77
C ALA A 3 -18.58 -6.69 14.35
N LEU A 4 -18.76 -7.52 13.32
CA LEU A 4 -18.79 -7.06 11.92
C LEU A 4 -20.00 -6.16 11.67
N ASP A 5 -21.17 -6.56 12.18
CA ASP A 5 -22.44 -5.83 11.99
C ASP A 5 -22.36 -4.42 12.57
N ARG A 6 -21.57 -4.22 13.64
CA ARG A 6 -21.49 -2.94 14.37
C ARG A 6 -20.30 -2.07 13.99
N THR A 7 -19.26 -2.63 13.39
CA THR A 7 -17.96 -1.93 13.22
C THR A 7 -17.46 -1.89 11.79
N SER A 8 -18.08 -2.62 10.86
CA SER A 8 -17.77 -2.47 9.43
C SER A 8 -18.44 -1.19 8.91
N THR A 9 -17.65 -0.21 8.52
CA THR A 9 -18.13 1.09 8.03
C THR A 9 -17.55 1.40 6.66
N GLU A 10 -18.09 2.38 5.95
CA GLU A 10 -17.63 2.75 4.60
C GLU A 10 -16.14 3.14 4.56
N HIS A 11 -15.66 3.90 5.56
CA HIS A 11 -14.27 4.34 5.62
C HIS A 11 -13.33 3.31 6.27
N ALA A 12 -13.86 2.35 7.02
CA ALA A 12 -13.12 1.28 7.69
C ALA A 12 -13.87 -0.06 7.58
N PRO A 13 -13.91 -0.66 6.38
CA PRO A 13 -14.65 -1.90 6.15
C PRO A 13 -13.89 -3.12 6.69
N TRP A 14 -14.63 -4.09 7.22
CA TRP A 14 -14.10 -5.43 7.49
C TRP A 14 -14.26 -6.33 6.27
N TYR A 15 -13.23 -7.13 5.97
CA TYR A 15 -13.27 -8.16 4.92
C TYR A 15 -13.15 -9.55 5.54
N VAL A 16 -14.04 -10.47 5.18
CA VAL A 16 -13.98 -11.88 5.59
C VAL A 16 -13.27 -12.68 4.50
N VAL A 17 -12.09 -13.21 4.81
CA VAL A 17 -11.24 -13.94 3.85
C VAL A 17 -11.27 -15.44 4.15
N PRO A 18 -11.64 -16.30 3.17
CA PRO A 18 -11.47 -17.74 3.28
C PRO A 18 -10.00 -18.13 3.49
N CYS A 19 -9.71 -18.87 4.56
CA CYS A 19 -8.33 -19.13 5.00
C CYS A 19 -7.91 -20.60 4.99
N ASP A 20 -8.77 -21.54 4.55
CA ASP A 20 -8.44 -22.97 4.49
C ASP A 20 -7.22 -23.24 3.60
N LYS A 21 -7.06 -22.44 2.54
CA LYS A 21 -5.91 -22.48 1.64
C LYS A 21 -5.01 -21.28 1.90
N LYS A 22 -3.86 -21.52 2.55
CA LYS A 22 -2.88 -20.48 2.91
C LYS A 22 -2.42 -19.62 1.74
N TRP A 23 -2.27 -20.20 0.55
CA TRP A 23 -1.85 -19.44 -0.64
C TRP A 23 -2.92 -18.42 -1.06
N TYR A 24 -4.19 -18.80 -0.94
CA TYR A 24 -5.32 -17.96 -1.35
C TYR A 24 -5.50 -16.79 -0.39
N SER A 25 -5.44 -17.03 0.92
CA SER A 25 -5.55 -15.93 1.89
C SER A 25 -4.41 -14.92 1.75
N ARG A 26 -3.18 -15.38 1.48
CA ARG A 26 -2.04 -14.49 1.17
C ARG A 26 -2.28 -13.65 -0.07
N LEU A 27 -2.82 -14.26 -1.13
CA LEU A 27 -3.15 -13.54 -2.37
C LEU A 27 -4.23 -12.49 -2.13
N ALA A 28 -5.36 -12.88 -1.53
CA ALA A 28 -6.50 -12.00 -1.29
C ALA A 28 -6.14 -10.79 -0.40
N ILE A 29 -5.40 -11.02 0.69
CA ILE A 29 -4.93 -9.95 1.58
C ILE A 29 -3.98 -9.00 0.84
N THR A 30 -3.06 -9.55 0.03
CA THR A 30 -2.11 -8.73 -0.73
C THR A 30 -2.83 -7.84 -1.74
N GLU A 31 -3.83 -8.36 -2.45
CA GLU A 31 -4.62 -7.55 -3.39
C GLU A 31 -5.37 -6.42 -2.67
N LEU A 32 -6.06 -6.71 -1.56
CA LEU A 32 -6.75 -5.68 -0.76
C LEU A 32 -5.80 -4.56 -0.31
N LEU A 33 -4.59 -4.91 0.13
CA LEU A 33 -3.58 -3.93 0.52
C LEU A 33 -3.09 -3.10 -0.67
N ILE A 34 -2.85 -3.73 -1.82
CA ILE A 34 -2.40 -3.06 -3.04
C ILE A 34 -3.48 -2.09 -3.53
N GLU A 35 -4.75 -2.49 -3.58
CA GLU A 35 -5.86 -1.63 -3.97
C GLU A 35 -5.97 -0.41 -3.06
N ALA A 36 -5.93 -0.62 -1.73
CA ALA A 36 -5.97 0.46 -0.75
C ALA A 36 -4.82 1.46 -0.92
N LEU A 37 -3.58 0.96 -1.11
CA LEU A 37 -2.40 1.81 -1.31
C LEU A 37 -2.44 2.55 -2.66
N LYS A 38 -2.91 1.91 -3.73
CA LYS A 38 -3.08 2.55 -5.05
C LYS A 38 -4.11 3.68 -4.99
N ALA A 39 -5.21 3.48 -4.25
CA ALA A 39 -6.26 4.50 -4.11
C ALA A 39 -5.74 5.80 -3.48
N MET A 40 -4.70 5.73 -2.63
CA MET A 40 -4.05 6.90 -2.03
C MET A 40 -3.21 7.72 -3.03
N LYS A 41 -2.92 7.18 -4.23
CA LYS A 41 -2.13 7.85 -5.28
C LYS A 41 -0.78 8.36 -4.79
N LEU A 42 -0.09 7.53 -4.00
CA LEU A 42 1.22 7.86 -3.44
C LEU A 42 2.26 8.00 -4.56
N THR A 43 3.11 9.01 -4.45
CA THR A 43 4.25 9.24 -5.34
C THR A 43 5.49 9.50 -4.51
N TRP A 44 6.66 9.25 -5.11
CA TRP A 44 7.92 9.65 -4.49
C TRP A 44 7.97 11.17 -4.33
N PRO A 45 8.51 11.69 -3.20
CA PRO A 45 8.72 13.11 -3.05
C PRO A 45 9.76 13.59 -4.07
N ALA A 46 9.62 14.84 -4.49
CA ALA A 46 10.67 15.49 -5.26
C ALA A 46 11.92 15.64 -4.39
N PRO A 47 13.12 15.52 -4.98
CA PRO A 47 14.36 15.84 -4.27
C PRO A 47 14.35 17.31 -3.85
N ASP A 48 14.92 17.59 -2.67
CA ASP A 48 15.14 18.94 -2.14
C ASP A 48 16.47 19.56 -2.60
N PHE A 49 17.20 18.85 -3.46
CA PHE A 49 18.47 19.26 -4.05
C PHE A 49 18.47 19.08 -5.58
N ASP A 50 19.44 19.74 -6.24
CA ASP A 50 19.67 19.57 -7.67
C ASP A 50 20.37 18.25 -7.95
N VAL A 51 19.58 17.27 -8.39
CA VAL A 51 20.06 15.92 -8.73
C VAL A 51 21.14 15.94 -9.82
N GLU A 52 21.07 16.83 -10.79
CA GLU A 52 22.03 16.88 -11.88
C GLU A 52 23.36 17.50 -11.44
N ALA A 53 23.33 18.48 -10.53
CA ALA A 53 24.53 19.00 -9.89
C ALA A 53 25.26 17.93 -9.06
N GLU A 54 24.51 17.16 -8.24
CA GLU A 54 25.11 16.10 -7.42
C GLU A 54 25.64 14.93 -8.25
N LYS A 55 24.98 14.56 -9.36
CA LYS A 55 25.49 13.55 -10.29
C LYS A 55 26.82 13.96 -10.93
N ARG A 56 27.00 15.24 -11.28
CA ARG A 56 28.28 15.74 -11.83
C ARG A 56 29.41 15.65 -10.81
N LYS A 57 29.16 16.10 -9.57
CA LYS A 57 30.14 16.00 -8.47
C LYS A 57 30.61 14.56 -8.24
N LEU A 58 29.70 13.59 -8.30
CA LEU A 58 30.04 12.18 -8.12
C LEU A 58 30.86 11.62 -9.30
N ALA A 59 30.63 12.11 -10.52
CA ALA A 59 31.35 11.65 -11.71
C ALA A 59 32.79 12.20 -11.79
N ASP A 60 33.03 13.37 -11.21
CA ASP A 60 34.34 14.03 -11.17
C ASP A 60 35.22 13.59 -9.99
N ALA A 61 34.70 12.74 -9.08
CA ALA A 61 35.36 12.21 -7.88
C ALA A 61 35.89 10.78 -8.09
#